data_AF-K1RU49-F1
#
_entry.id   AF-K1RU49-F1
#
_cell.length_a   1.000
_cell.length_b   1.000
_cell.length_c   1.000
_cell.angle_alpha   90.00
_cell.angle_beta   90.00
_cell.angle_gamma   90.00
#
_symmetry.space_group_name_H-M   'P 1'
#
loop_
_entity.id
_entity.type
_entity.pdbx_description
1 polymer ?
#
loop_
_entity_poly.entity_id
_entity_poly.type
_entity_poly.pdbx_seq_one_letter_code
_entity_poly.pdbx_strand_id
1 'polypeptide(L)' 'MRDEQYAGIVRKAFNTPAAEQFFRTKELNAMLDQHISGKRDNWRQIWCIFMFLVWYDEYFVKR' A
#
# COMPACT_ATOMS: atom_id res chain seq x y z
N MET A 1 -18.03 2.38 -1.87
CA MET A 1 -17.99 2.61 -0.40
C MET A 1 -16.95 1.76 0.34
N ARG A 2 -17.07 0.41 0.45
CA ARG A 2 -16.04 -0.38 1.19
C ARG A 2 -14.67 -0.38 0.49
N ASP A 3 -14.66 -0.53 -0.83
CA ASP A 3 -13.41 -0.59 -1.60
C ASP A 3 -12.66 0.74 -1.64
N GLU A 4 -13.38 1.86 -1.65
CA GLU A 4 -12.80 3.22 -1.62
C GLU A 4 -12.15 3.53 -0.27
N GLN A 5 -12.79 3.14 0.84
CA GLN A 5 -12.19 3.31 2.16
C GLN A 5 -10.93 2.47 2.31
N TYR A 6 -10.96 1.22 1.84
CA TYR A 6 -9.79 0.34 1.87
C TYR A 6 -8.64 0.90 1.00
N ALA A 7 -8.95 1.34 -0.22
CA ALA A 7 -8.00 2.01 -1.10
C ALA A 7 -7.35 3.24 -0.44
N GLY A 8 -8.12 4.04 0.31
CA GLY A 8 -7.60 5.19 1.05
C GLY A 8 -6.56 4.80 2.11
N ILE A 9 -6.82 3.73 2.87
CA ILE A 9 -5.90 3.21 3.89
C ILE A 9 -4.61 2.71 3.24
N VAL A 10 -4.72 1.91 2.19
CA VAL A 10 -3.56 1.37 1.45
C VAL A 10 -2.73 2.52 0.86
N ARG A 11 -3.40 3.50 0.23
CA ARG A 11 -2.70 4.68 -0.32
C ARG A 11 -1.95 5.44 0.75
N LYS A 12 -2.53 5.62 1.94
CA LYS A 12 -1.82 6.26 3.05
C LYS A 12 -0.57 5.47 3.43
N ALA A 13 -0.66 4.15 3.56
CA ALA A 13 0.48 3.29 3.87
C ALA A 13 1.60 3.39 2.81
N PHE A 14 1.24 3.42 1.53
CA PHE A 14 2.18 3.52 0.40
C PHE A 14 2.93 4.85 0.30
N ASN A 15 2.53 5.87 1.07
CA ASN A 15 3.16 7.20 1.10
C ASN A 15 3.73 7.52 2.50
N THR A 16 4.13 6.49 3.25
CA THR A 16 4.88 6.64 4.51
C THR A 16 6.39 6.65 4.26
N PRO A 17 7.21 7.16 5.20
CA PRO A 17 8.67 7.10 5.09
C PRO A 17 9.21 5.67 4.94
N ALA A 18 8.58 4.69 5.61
CA ALA A 18 8.92 3.29 5.44
C ALA A 18 8.66 2.80 4.00
N ALA A 19 7.57 3.24 3.37
CA ALA A 19 7.30 2.90 1.98
C ALA A 19 8.33 3.50 1.02
N GLU A 20 8.80 4.72 1.26
CA GLU A 20 9.88 5.35 0.49
C GLU A 20 11.24 4.67 0.69
N GLN A 21 11.49 4.14 1.89
CA GLN A 21 12.73 3.42 2.22
C GLN A 21 12.85 2.08 1.48
N PHE A 22 11.76 1.32 1.40
CA PHE A 22 11.80 -0.06 0.88
C PHE A 22 11.24 -0.21 -0.54
N PHE A 23 10.45 0.76 -1.02
CA PHE A 23 9.72 0.65 -2.29
C PHE A 23 9.73 1.94 -3.10
N ARG A 24 9.39 1.82 -4.38
CA ARG A 24 9.13 2.97 -5.26
C ARG A 24 7.67 3.39 -5.11
N THR A 25 7.39 4.37 -4.25
CA THR A 25 6.03 4.83 -3.93
C THR A 25 5.21 5.22 -5.17
N LYS A 26 5.83 5.80 -6.21
CA LYS A 26 5.15 6.09 -7.49
C LYS A 26 4.58 4.83 -8.15
N GLU A 27 5.35 3.75 -8.19
CA GLU A 27 4.91 2.47 -8.75
C GLU A 27 3.83 1.81 -7.89
N LEU A 28 3.94 1.94 -6.56
CA LEU A 28 2.90 1.45 -5.65
C LEU A 28 1.55 2.13 -5.87
N ASN A 29 1.57 3.47 -6.00
CA ASN A 29 0.37 4.25 -6.28
C ASN A 29 -0.22 3.88 -7.66
N ALA A 30 0.61 3.75 -8.70
CA ALA A 30 0.16 3.33 -10.03
C ALA A 30 -0.43 1.90 -10.02
N MET A 31 0.15 0.98 -9.25
CA MET A 31 -0.37 -0.39 -9.08
C MET A 31 -1.74 -0.40 -8.41
N LEU A 32 -1.93 0.45 -7.40
CA LEU A 32 -3.21 0.63 -6.73
C LEU A 32 -4.26 1.24 -7.66
N ASP A 33 -3.89 2.24 -8.47
CA ASP A 33 -4.78 2.85 -9.47
C ASP A 33 -5.23 1.84 -10.53
N GLN A 34 -4.32 1.00 -11.02
CA GLN A 34 -4.65 -0.08 -11.95
C GLN A 34 -5.61 -1.11 -11.36
N HIS A 35 -5.50 -1.37 -10.05
CA HIS A 35 -6.39 -2.28 -9.34
C HIS A 35 -7.78 -1.70 -9.16
N ILE A 36 -7.87 -0.46 -8.66
CA ILE A 36 -9.15 0.23 -8.42
C ILE A 36 -9.91 0.47 -9.73
N SER A 37 -9.20 0.81 -10.81
CA SER A 37 -9.81 0.98 -12.13
C SER A 37 -10.26 -0.33 -12.79
N GLY A 38 -10.02 -1.49 -12.17
CA GLY A 38 -10.32 -2.80 -12.73
C GLY A 38 -9.44 -3.17 -13.94
N LYS A 39 -8.43 -2.36 -14.27
CA LYS A 39 -7.53 -2.59 -15.40
C LYS A 39 -6.66 -3.83 -15.20
N ARG A 40 -6.26 -4.11 -13.95
CA ARG A 40 -5.44 -5.27 -13.60
C ARG A 40 -5.72 -5.72 -12.18
N ASP A 41 -5.80 -7.02 -11.97
CA ASP A 41 -5.91 -7.55 -10.61
C ASP A 41 -4.53 -7.64 -9.93
N ASN A 42 -4.28 -6.74 -8.97
CA ASN A 42 -3.03 -6.65 -8.21
C ASN A 42 -3.24 -6.91 -6.70
N TRP A 43 -4.40 -7.46 -6.28
CA TRP A 43 -4.75 -7.54 -4.85
C TRP A 43 -3.69 -8.24 -3.99
N ARG A 44 -3.07 -9.31 -4.50
CA ARG A 44 -2.05 -10.09 -3.77
C ARG A 44 -0.79 -9.27 -3.49
N GLN A 45 -0.35 -8.51 -4.48
CA GLN A 45 0.85 -7.68 -4.38
C GLN A 45 0.60 -6.52 -3.41
N ILE A 46 -0.55 -5.86 -3.58
CA ILE A 46 -1.00 -4.77 -2.70
C ILE A 46 -1.07 -5.26 -1.25
N TRP A 47 -1.69 -6.41 -1.00
CA TRP A 47 -1.81 -6.98 0.33
C TRP A 47 -0.46 -7.30 0.96
N CYS A 48 0.45 -7.93 0.22
CA CYS A 48 1.78 -8.28 0.71
C CYS A 48 2.58 -7.05 1.13
N ILE A 49 2.59 -6.01 0.29
CA ILE A 49 3.30 -4.75 0.57
C ILE A 49 2.65 -4.02 1.73
N PHE A 50 1.32 -3.94 1.76
CA PHE A 50 0.58 -3.31 2.85
C PHE A 50 0.88 -3.98 4.20
N MET A 51 0.87 -5.31 4.27
CA MET A 51 1.22 -6.05 5.48
C MET A 51 2.65 -5.81 5.91
N PHE A 52 3.61 -5.82 4.98
CA PHE A 52 5.00 -5.50 5.30
C PHE A 52 5.11 -4.12 5.98
N LEU A 53 4.46 -3.10 5.42
CA LEU A 53 4.52 -1.74 5.97
C LEU A 53 3.87 -1.64 7.35
N VAL A 54 2.73 -2.29 7.55
CA VAL A 54 2.03 -2.32 8.85
C VAL A 54 2.90 -2.97 9.93
N TRP A 55 3.49 -4.13 9.64
CA TRP A 55 4.33 -4.83 10.61
C TRP A 55 5.65 -4.11 10.85
N TYR A 56 6.23 -3.47 9.83
CA TYR A 56 7.43 -2.66 9.99
C TYR A 56 7.17 -1.48 10.93
N ASP A 57 6.07 -0.75 10.72
CA ASP A 57 5.67 0.35 11.58
C ASP A 57 5.48 -0.11 13.05
N GLU A 58 4.82 -1.25 13.25
CA GLU A 58 4.53 -1.78 14.59
C GLU A 58 5.78 -2.25 15.34
N TYR A 59 6.70 -2.96 14.68
CA TYR A 59 7.85 -3.57 15.35
C TYR A 59 9.13 -2.73 15.34
N PHE A 60 9.26 -1.79 14.40
CA PHE A 60 10.50 -1.03 14.18
C PHE A 60 10.34 0.49 14.33
N VAL A 61 9.13 1.05 14.20
CA VAL A 61 8.91 2.51 14.30
C VAL A 61 8.26 2.91 15.62
N LYS A 62 7.16 2.26 16.02
CA LYS A 62 6.43 2.60 17.26
C LYS A 62 7.10 2.10 18.54
N ARG A 63 8.08 1.21 18.40
CA ARG A 63 8.69 0.47 19.51
C ARG A 63 9.81 1.24 20.18
#